data_AF-A0A372REI9-F1
#
_entry.id   AF-A0A372REI9-F1
#
_cell.length_a   1.000
_cell.length_b   1.000
_cell.length_c   1.000
_cell.angle_alpha   90.00
_cell.angle_beta   90.00
_cell.angle_gamma   90.00
#
_symmetry.space_group_name_H-M   'P 1'
#
loop_
_entity.id
_entity.type
_entity.pdbx_description
1 polymer ?
#
loop_
_entity_poly.entity_id
_entity_poly.type
_entity_poly.pdbx_seq_one_letter_code
_entity_poly.pdbx_strand_id
1 'polypeptide(L)'
;MDFCAETQVLLTHTNELKEVQDLIELNLENLLTADEFIQCDESELTTEMISNKEILKVVLPNNHEQEVDELNSNPFPSITHSEAIEHYDKLILYLEQQEDKFDMKKEELRCIKKLKKEALKQSFISARQTNLNDFININVYNVYLTINNINIL
;
A
#
# COMPACT_ATOMS: atom_id res chain seq x y z
N MET A 1 6.21 46.50 5.62
CA MET A 1 4.92 45.79 5.58
C MET A 1 5.23 44.39 5.09
N ASP A 2 5.22 43.37 5.96
CA ASP A 2 5.33 41.96 5.55
C ASP A 2 4.60 40.99 6.51
N PHE A 3 3.67 41.52 7.32
CA PHE A 3 2.89 40.77 8.30
C PHE A 3 1.99 39.68 7.67
N CYS A 4 1.77 39.74 6.35
CA CYS A 4 0.86 38.87 5.60
C CYS A 4 1.53 37.55 5.17
N ALA A 5 2.83 37.55 4.87
CA ALA A 5 3.55 36.34 4.44
C ALA A 5 3.79 35.38 5.62
N GLU A 6 4.17 35.92 6.78
CA GLU A 6 4.43 35.14 7.99
C GLU A 6 3.16 34.46 8.53
N THR A 7 2.01 35.14 8.46
CA THR A 7 0.72 34.54 8.85
C THR A 7 0.28 33.43 7.90
N GLN A 8 0.59 33.53 6.60
CA GLN A 8 0.29 32.48 5.63
C GLN A 8 1.14 31.22 5.85
N VAL A 9 2.42 31.39 6.17
CA VAL A 9 3.36 30.30 6.50
C VAL A 9 2.96 29.62 7.82
N LEU A 10 2.56 30.40 8.82
CA LEU A 10 2.11 29.84 10.10
C LEU A 10 0.82 29.01 9.94
N LEU A 11 -0.10 29.46 9.08
CA LEU A 11 -1.36 28.78 8.78
C LEU A 11 -1.15 27.46 8.01
N THR A 12 -0.21 27.46 7.06
CA THR A 12 0.14 26.24 6.30
C THR A 12 0.80 25.21 7.21
N HIS A 13 1.77 25.62 8.04
CA HIS A 13 2.38 24.73 9.02
C HIS A 13 1.39 24.14 10.03
N THR A 14 0.40 24.92 10.48
CA THR A 14 -0.62 24.41 11.42
C THR A 14 -1.59 23.43 10.76
N ASN A 15 -1.89 23.59 9.47
CA ASN A 15 -2.69 22.62 8.72
C ASN A 15 -1.92 21.31 8.47
N GLU A 16 -0.65 21.39 8.08
CA GLU A 16 0.20 20.21 7.90
C GLU A 16 0.34 19.42 9.21
N LEU A 17 0.55 20.11 10.33
CA LEU A 17 0.64 19.46 11.64
C LEU A 17 -0.66 18.74 12.00
N LYS A 18 -1.81 19.35 11.71
CA LYS A 18 -3.12 18.74 11.92
C LYS A 18 -3.33 17.50 11.06
N GLU A 19 -2.95 17.53 9.79
CA GLU A 19 -3.05 16.36 8.90
C GLU A 19 -2.17 15.19 9.36
N VAL A 20 -0.96 15.48 9.85
CA VAL A 20 -0.08 14.46 10.46
C VAL A 20 -0.71 13.87 11.73
N GLN A 21 -1.34 14.72 12.55
CA GLN A 21 -1.96 14.29 13.79
C GLN A 21 -3.21 13.44 13.55
N ASP A 22 -4.05 13.83 12.59
CA ASP A 22 -5.20 13.05 12.12
C ASP A 22 -4.75 11.68 11.56
N LEU A 23 -3.59 11.62 10.88
CA LEU A 23 -3.01 10.38 10.36
C LEU A 23 -2.47 9.44 11.46
N ILE A 24 -1.92 10.02 12.54
CA ILE A 24 -1.47 9.26 13.72
C ILE A 24 -2.68 8.69 14.46
N GLU A 25 -3.73 9.50 14.66
CA GLU A 25 -4.92 9.12 15.42
C GLU A 25 -5.76 8.05 14.70
N LEU A 26 -5.79 8.06 13.36
CA LEU A 26 -6.46 7.03 12.54
C LEU A 26 -5.87 5.61 12.68
N ASN A 27 -4.66 5.47 13.24
CA ASN A 27 -3.97 4.18 13.45
C ASN A 27 -4.06 3.66 14.90
N LEU A 28 -4.73 4.38 15.81
CA LEU A 28 -4.75 4.04 17.24
C LEU A 28 -5.93 3.16 17.66
N GLU A 29 -6.95 3.02 16.79
CA GLU A 29 -8.19 2.29 17.15
C GLU A 29 -7.98 0.77 17.28
N ASN A 30 -6.84 0.24 16.82
CA ASN A 30 -6.48 -1.19 16.86
C ASN A 30 -5.02 -1.42 17.31
N LEU A 31 -4.53 -0.70 18.31
CA LEU A 31 -3.27 -1.08 18.94
C LEU A 31 -3.48 -2.35 19.76
N LEU A 32 -2.89 -3.46 19.31
CA LEU A 32 -2.68 -4.63 20.16
C LEU A 32 -1.85 -4.19 21.36
N THR A 33 -2.35 -4.48 22.55
CA THR A 33 -1.54 -4.37 23.77
C THR A 33 -0.37 -5.36 23.71
N ALA A 34 0.70 -5.09 24.47
CA ALA A 34 1.85 -6.00 24.52
C ALA A 34 1.44 -7.43 24.94
N ASP A 35 0.45 -7.56 25.83
CA ASP A 35 -0.08 -8.84 26.28
C ASP A 35 -0.91 -9.55 25.20
N GLU A 36 -1.72 -8.81 24.42
CA GLU A 36 -2.46 -9.36 23.27
C GLU A 36 -1.51 -9.83 22.16
N PHE A 37 -0.40 -9.12 21.93
CA PHE A 37 0.62 -9.53 20.97
C PHE A 37 1.30 -10.84 21.38
N ILE A 38 1.58 -11.02 22.68
CA ILE A 38 2.21 -12.24 23.23
C ILE A 38 1.23 -13.44 23.14
N GLN A 39 -0.07 -13.23 23.36
CA GLN A 39 -1.06 -14.31 23.27
C GLN A 39 -1.30 -14.83 21.85
N CYS A 40 -1.11 -14.01 20.82
CA CYS A 40 -1.20 -14.47 19.44
C CYS A 40 -0.21 -15.62 19.15
N ASP A 41 1.05 -15.48 19.58
CA ASP A 41 2.10 -16.50 19.39
C ASP A 41 1.82 -17.80 20.16
N GLU A 42 1.25 -17.72 21.37
CA GLU A 42 0.99 -18.93 22.18
C GLU A 42 -0.26 -19.70 21.74
N SER A 43 -1.27 -19.02 21.20
CA SER A 43 -2.52 -19.65 20.75
C SER A 43 -2.38 -20.43 19.43
N GLU A 44 -1.37 -20.10 18.61
CA GLU A 44 -1.12 -20.76 17.33
C GLU A 44 -0.30 -22.05 17.47
N LEU A 45 0.45 -22.20 18.57
CA LEU A 45 1.34 -23.34 18.84
C LEU A 45 0.64 -24.68 19.09
N THR A 46 -0.67 -24.69 19.34
CA THR A 46 -1.44 -25.94 19.58
C THR A 46 -2.06 -26.56 18.33
N THR A 47 -1.95 -25.90 17.18
CA THR A 47 -2.45 -26.43 15.91
C THR A 47 -1.35 -27.30 15.27
N GLU A 48 -1.69 -28.50 14.82
CA GLU A 48 -0.78 -29.43 14.13
C GLU A 48 0.17 -28.69 13.18
N MET A 49 1.48 -28.78 13.45
CA MET A 49 2.52 -28.12 12.68
C MET A 49 2.42 -28.60 11.22
N ILE A 50 2.05 -27.70 10.30
CA ILE A 50 1.86 -28.03 8.88
C ILE A 50 3.13 -28.68 8.35
N SER A 51 3.01 -29.85 7.73
CA SER A 51 4.20 -30.59 7.28
C SER A 51 4.87 -29.87 6.09
N ASN A 52 6.20 -29.99 5.97
CA ASN A 52 6.95 -29.45 4.82
C ASN A 52 6.37 -29.90 3.46
N LYS A 53 5.76 -31.09 3.41
CA LYS A 53 5.10 -31.64 2.22
C LYS A 53 3.82 -30.90 1.85
N GLU A 54 3.06 -30.41 2.83
CA GLU A 54 1.87 -29.58 2.61
C GLU A 54 2.25 -28.15 2.21
N ILE A 55 3.29 -27.59 2.82
CA ILE A 55 3.81 -26.25 2.45
C ILE A 55 4.25 -26.26 0.98
N LEU A 56 4.97 -27.29 0.53
CA LEU A 56 5.43 -27.39 -0.86
C LEU A 56 4.28 -27.51 -1.88
N LYS A 57 3.12 -28.06 -1.50
CA LYS A 57 1.95 -28.11 -2.39
C LYS A 57 1.30 -26.75 -2.62
N VAL A 58 1.34 -25.87 -1.62
CA VAL A 58 0.81 -24.51 -1.71
C VAL A 58 1.77 -23.61 -2.49
N VAL A 59 3.08 -23.79 -2.29
CA VAL A 59 4.13 -22.95 -2.91
C VAL A 59 4.41 -23.33 -4.38
N LEU A 60 4.19 -24.60 -4.76
CA LEU A 60 4.40 -25.08 -6.14
C LEU A 60 3.12 -25.73 -6.69
N PRO A 61 2.11 -24.94 -7.11
CA PRO A 61 0.84 -25.45 -7.56
C PRO A 61 0.92 -25.84 -9.06
N ASN A 62 1.67 -26.87 -9.43
CA ASN A 62 1.71 -27.29 -10.83
C ASN A 62 1.09 -28.67 -11.03
N ASN A 63 -0.12 -28.68 -11.61
CA ASN A 63 -0.42 -29.30 -12.91
C ASN A 63 -1.94 -29.50 -13.05
N HIS A 64 -2.64 -28.51 -13.60
CA HIS A 64 -3.78 -28.77 -14.49
C HIS A 64 -3.88 -27.60 -15.49
N GLU A 65 -3.50 -27.91 -16.72
CA GLU A 65 -3.96 -27.25 -17.92
C GLU A 65 -5.49 -27.24 -17.88
N GLN A 66 -6.09 -26.13 -17.47
CA GLN A 66 -7.48 -25.84 -17.79
C GLN A 66 -7.54 -24.36 -18.11
N GLU A 67 -7.48 -24.09 -19.41
CA GLU A 67 -7.75 -22.82 -20.05
C GLU A 67 -8.98 -22.17 -19.42
N VAL A 68 -8.75 -21.13 -18.61
CA VAL A 68 -9.78 -20.13 -18.30
C VAL A 68 -9.76 -19.15 -19.46
N ASP A 69 -10.28 -19.59 -20.60
CA ASP A 69 -10.34 -18.82 -21.85
C ASP A 69 -11.59 -17.95 -21.95
N GLU A 70 -11.98 -17.28 -20.84
CA GLU A 70 -13.16 -16.41 -20.82
C GLU A 70 -12.95 -15.04 -20.14
N LEU A 71 -11.71 -14.68 -19.81
CA LEU A 71 -11.35 -13.32 -19.34
C LEU A 71 -10.31 -12.62 -20.24
N ASN A 72 -10.22 -13.03 -21.52
CA ASN A 72 -9.57 -12.25 -22.58
C ASN A 72 -10.38 -10.98 -22.97
N SER A 73 -10.94 -10.29 -21.97
CA SER A 73 -11.39 -8.91 -22.11
C SER A 73 -10.15 -8.03 -22.00
N ASN A 74 -9.38 -7.97 -23.09
CA ASN A 74 -8.26 -7.07 -23.36
C ASN A 74 -7.70 -6.40 -22.08
N PRO A 75 -6.69 -7.00 -21.40
CA PRO A 75 -6.16 -6.38 -20.21
C PRO A 75 -5.56 -5.06 -20.68
N PHE A 76 -6.18 -3.95 -20.30
CA PHE A 76 -5.51 -2.68 -20.40
C PHE A 76 -4.12 -2.87 -19.77
N PRO A 77 -3.06 -2.37 -20.41
CA PRO A 77 -1.73 -2.54 -19.88
C PRO A 77 -1.74 -2.11 -18.41
N SER A 78 -1.21 -2.99 -17.56
CA SER A 78 -1.04 -2.67 -16.15
C SER A 78 -0.26 -1.37 -16.05
N ILE A 79 -0.78 -0.42 -15.29
CA ILE A 79 -0.10 0.84 -15.02
C ILE A 79 0.43 0.80 -13.58
N THR A 80 1.62 1.35 -13.39
CA THR A 80 2.20 1.54 -12.07
C THR A 80 1.48 2.66 -11.31
N HIS A 81 1.60 2.67 -9.98
CA HIS A 81 1.05 3.77 -9.17
C HIS A 81 1.61 5.14 -9.57
N SER A 82 2.91 5.21 -9.90
CA SER A 82 3.57 6.44 -10.35
C SER A 82 3.00 6.96 -11.67
N GLU A 83 2.79 6.07 -12.64
CA GLU A 83 2.15 6.42 -13.92
C GLU A 83 0.72 6.91 -13.71
N ALA A 84 -0.06 6.22 -12.86
CA ALA A 84 -1.43 6.64 -12.54
C ALA A 84 -1.48 8.06 -11.95
N ILE A 85 -0.57 8.38 -11.02
CA ILE A 85 -0.45 9.71 -10.41
C ILE A 85 -0.10 10.76 -11.47
N GLU A 86 0.86 10.47 -12.35
CA GLU A 86 1.25 11.37 -13.45
C GLU A 86 0.08 11.62 -14.41
N HIS A 87 -0.71 10.58 -14.72
CA HIS A 87 -1.91 10.72 -15.54
C HIS A 87 -2.97 11.62 -14.87
N TYR A 88 -3.18 11.50 -13.57
CA TYR A 88 -4.06 12.41 -12.84
C TYR A 88 -3.56 13.84 -12.85
N ASP A 89 -2.25 14.07 -12.72
CA ASP A 89 -1.67 15.41 -12.80
C ASP A 89 -1.90 16.06 -14.17
N LYS A 90 -1.68 15.30 -15.24
CA LYS A 90 -1.95 15.76 -16.62
C LYS A 90 -3.44 16.07 -16.82
N LEU A 91 -4.33 15.22 -16.31
CA LEU A 91 -5.77 15.44 -16.39
C LEU A 91 -6.19 16.70 -15.63
N ILE A 92 -5.75 16.86 -14.38
CA ILE A 92 -6.06 18.06 -13.58
C ILE A 92 -5.59 19.32 -14.30
N LEU A 93 -4.35 19.34 -14.77
CA LEU A 93 -3.80 20.48 -15.51
C LEU A 93 -4.60 20.80 -16.78
N TYR A 94 -4.91 19.78 -17.58
CA TYR A 94 -5.69 19.94 -18.80
C TYR A 94 -7.08 20.52 -18.50
N LEU A 95 -7.73 20.02 -17.46
CA LEU A 95 -9.09 20.43 -17.10
C LEU A 95 -9.12 21.84 -16.50
N GLU A 96 -8.12 22.21 -15.69
CA GLU A 96 -7.98 23.57 -15.16
C GLU A 96 -7.72 24.59 -16.29
N GLN A 97 -6.96 24.22 -17.34
CA GLN A 97 -6.73 25.08 -18.51
C GLN A 97 -7.96 25.26 -19.40
N GLN A 98 -8.95 24.37 -19.29
CA GLN A 98 -10.14 24.34 -20.14
C GLN A 98 -11.40 24.80 -19.40
N GLU A 99 -11.28 25.35 -18.19
CA GLU A 99 -12.41 25.79 -17.35
C GLU A 99 -13.32 26.79 -18.08
N ASP A 100 -12.77 27.62 -18.97
CA ASP A 100 -13.55 28.57 -19.77
C ASP A 100 -14.25 27.94 -21.00
N LYS A 101 -13.78 26.77 -21.46
CA LYS A 101 -14.22 26.12 -22.72
C LYS A 101 -15.13 24.93 -22.50
N PHE A 102 -14.96 24.24 -21.38
CA PHE A 102 -15.82 23.14 -20.96
C PHE A 102 -16.59 23.62 -19.73
N ASP A 103 -17.92 23.51 -19.74
CA ASP A 103 -18.74 23.63 -18.54
C ASP A 103 -18.53 22.39 -17.65
N MET A 104 -17.27 22.13 -17.29
CA MET A 104 -16.93 21.00 -16.46
C MET A 104 -17.35 21.34 -15.04
N LYS A 105 -18.13 20.45 -14.43
CA LYS A 105 -18.63 20.72 -13.09
C LYS A 105 -17.44 20.71 -12.15
N LYS A 106 -17.34 21.70 -11.25
CA LYS A 106 -16.35 21.73 -10.16
C LYS A 106 -16.28 20.41 -9.38
N GLU A 107 -17.40 19.69 -9.36
CA GLU A 107 -17.55 18.34 -8.81
C GLU A 107 -16.70 17.27 -9.51
N GLU A 108 -16.58 17.28 -10.83
CA GLU A 108 -15.77 16.30 -11.59
C GLU A 108 -14.28 16.51 -11.32
N LEU A 109 -13.82 17.78 -11.36
CA LEU A 109 -12.45 18.12 -10.98
C LEU A 109 -12.15 17.71 -9.53
N ARG A 110 -13.11 17.92 -8.62
CA ARG A 110 -13.00 17.48 -7.23
C ARG A 110 -12.88 15.96 -7.12
N CYS A 111 -13.65 15.20 -7.91
CA CYS A 111 -13.55 13.75 -7.96
C CYS A 111 -12.18 13.29 -8.43
N ILE A 112 -11.63 13.89 -9.50
CA ILE A 112 -10.30 13.53 -10.01
C ILE A 112 -9.21 13.83 -8.96
N LYS A 113 -9.27 14.97 -8.29
CA LYS A 113 -8.35 15.31 -7.20
C LYS A 113 -8.43 14.30 -6.04
N LYS A 114 -9.62 13.81 -5.69
CA LYS A 114 -9.78 12.73 -4.70
C LYS A 114 -9.17 11.41 -5.15
N LEU A 115 -9.38 11.02 -6.41
CA LEU A 115 -8.79 9.80 -6.98
C LEU A 115 -7.26 9.85 -6.95
N LYS A 116 -6.66 11.01 -7.29
CA LYS A 116 -5.20 11.21 -7.15
C LYS A 116 -4.74 11.00 -5.70
N LYS A 117 -5.45 11.56 -4.72
CA LYS A 117 -5.12 11.40 -3.30
C LYS A 117 -5.16 9.93 -2.87
N GLU A 118 -6.15 9.17 -3.35
CA GLU A 118 -6.24 7.74 -3.08
C GLU A 118 -5.11 6.95 -3.75
N ALA A 119 -4.77 7.25 -5.01
CA ALA A 119 -3.64 6.64 -5.69
C ALA A 119 -2.31 6.87 -4.96
N LEU A 120 -2.09 8.08 -4.41
CA LEU A 120 -0.94 8.39 -3.56
C LEU A 120 -0.94 7.55 -2.28
N LYS A 121 -2.07 7.44 -1.59
CA LYS A 121 -2.20 6.61 -0.38
C LYS A 121 -1.87 5.15 -0.66
N GLN A 122 -2.43 4.60 -1.74
CA GLN A 122 -2.17 3.23 -2.17
C GLN A 122 -0.69 3.02 -2.52
N SER A 123 -0.05 3.98 -3.21
CA SER A 123 1.37 3.90 -3.53
C SER A 123 2.26 3.81 -2.28
N PHE A 124 1.92 4.57 -1.24
CA PHE A 124 2.64 4.56 0.03
C PHE A 124 2.44 3.25 0.80
N ILE A 125 1.20 2.76 0.87
CA ILE A 125 0.87 1.48 1.52
C ILE A 125 1.59 0.33 0.81
N SER A 126 1.55 0.32 -0.53
CA SER A 126 2.21 -0.69 -1.36
C SER A 126 3.72 -0.71 -1.11
N ALA A 127 4.39 0.46 -1.11
CA ALA A 127 5.82 0.55 -0.80
C ALA A 127 6.17 0.03 0.61
N ARG A 128 5.33 0.32 1.62
CA ARG A 128 5.51 -0.24 2.97
C ARG A 128 5.36 -1.75 2.99
N GLN A 129 4.38 -2.29 2.26
CA GLN A 129 4.17 -3.73 2.16
C GLN A 129 5.34 -4.43 1.47
N THR A 130 5.89 -3.84 0.40
CA THR A 130 7.10 -4.35 -0.25
C THR A 130 8.27 -4.40 0.72
N ASN A 131 8.53 -3.32 1.47
CA ASN A 131 9.60 -3.29 2.47
C ASN A 131 9.43 -4.37 3.56
N LEU A 132 8.20 -4.58 4.03
CA LEU A 132 7.90 -5.62 5.02
C LEU A 132 8.12 -7.02 4.45
N ASN A 133 7.62 -7.28 3.24
CA ASN A 133 7.80 -8.54 2.54
C ASN A 133 9.29 -8.85 2.33
N ASP A 134 10.08 -7.85 1.94
CA ASP A 134 11.53 -7.99 1.76
C ASP A 134 12.22 -8.35 3.08
N PHE A 135 11.86 -7.69 4.19
CA PHE A 135 12.37 -8.03 5.51
C PHE A 135 12.03 -9.47 5.92
N ILE A 136 10.78 -9.90 5.73
CA ILE A 136 10.36 -11.27 6.04
C ILE A 136 11.16 -12.26 5.18
N ASN A 137 11.26 -12.02 3.87
CA ASN A 137 11.98 -12.89 2.95
C ASN A 137 13.46 -13.05 3.33
N ILE A 138 14.13 -11.97 3.70
CA ILE A 138 15.53 -11.99 4.15
C ILE A 138 15.66 -12.84 5.43
N ASN A 139 14.77 -12.64 6.41
CA ASN A 139 14.84 -13.38 7.67
C ASN A 139 14.54 -14.87 7.48
N VAL A 140 13.52 -15.22 6.70
CA VAL A 140 13.20 -16.61 6.36
C VAL A 140 14.39 -17.28 5.66
N TYR A 141 15.01 -16.58 4.70
CA TYR A 141 16.20 -17.09 4.01
C TYR A 141 17.39 -17.31 4.96
N ASN A 142 17.63 -16.38 5.88
CA ASN A 142 18.71 -16.48 6.87
C ASN A 142 18.49 -17.63 7.86
N VAL A 143 17.25 -17.84 8.32
CA VAL A 143 16.89 -18.98 9.18
C VAL A 143 17.11 -20.30 8.44
N TYR A 144 16.64 -20.39 7.19
CA TYR A 144 16.87 -21.56 6.35
C TYR A 144 18.35 -21.88 6.17
N LEU A 145 19.18 -20.89 5.88
CA LEU A 145 20.64 -21.07 5.77
C LEU A 145 21.26 -21.54 7.09
N THR A 146 20.85 -20.96 8.21
CA THR A 146 21.39 -21.30 9.54
C THR A 146 21.08 -22.75 9.89
N ILE A 147 19.83 -23.20 9.70
CA ILE A 147 19.42 -24.58 9.94
C ILE A 147 20.18 -25.56 9.03
N ASN A 148 20.33 -25.26 7.74
CA ASN A 148 21.04 -26.15 6.82
C ASN A 148 22.54 -26.22 7.08
N ASN A 149 23.17 -25.12 7.51
CA ASN A 149 24.59 -25.15 7.89
C ASN A 149 24.84 -25.93 9.18
N ILE A 150 23.88 -25.95 10.12
CA ILE A 150 23.96 -26.78 11.33
C ILE A 150 23.78 -28.27 11.00
N ASN A 151 22.95 -28.63 10.02
CA ASN A 151 22.70 -30.02 9.63
C ASN A 151 23.83 -30.67 8.79
N ILE A 152 24.91 -29.95 8.47
CA ILE A 152 26.07 -30.44 7.69
C ILE A 152 27.27 -30.80 8.60
N LEU A 153 27.17 -30.58 9.92
CA LEU A 153 28.16 -30.98 10.93
C LEU A 153 27.69 -32.21 11.72
#